data_AF-A0A0D6KUB8-F1
#
_entry.id   AF-A0A0D6KUB8-F1
#
_cell.length_a   1.000
_cell.length_b   1.000
_cell.length_c   1.000
_cell.angle_alpha   90.00
_cell.angle_beta   90.00
_cell.angle_gamma   90.00
#
_symmetry.space_group_name_H-M   'P 1'
#
loop_
_entity.id
_entity.type
_entity.pdbx_description
1 polymer ?
#
loop_
_entity_poly.entity_id
_entity_poly.type
_entity_poly.pdbx_seq_one_letter_code
_entity_poly.pdbx_strand_id
1 'polypeptide(L)' 'MQFDVQRCIEYAQQVNPQIQVFQVSALTGTGLESWYQWLSEKVQNSSQVYS' A
#
# COMPACT_ATOMS: atom_id res chain seq x y z
N MET A 1 11.24 -7.49 -21.85
CA MET A 1 11.01 -6.28 -21.03
C MET A 1 10.94 -6.74 -19.59
N GLN A 2 11.87 -6.34 -18.73
CA GLN A 2 11.76 -6.59 -17.29
C GLN A 2 11.04 -5.41 -16.66
N PHE A 3 9.99 -5.66 -15.90
CA PHE A 3 9.27 -4.61 -15.18
C PHE A 3 10.08 -4.21 -13.94
N ASP A 4 10.46 -2.93 -13.85
CA ASP A 4 11.20 -2.40 -12.70
C ASP A 4 10.25 -1.78 -11.69
N VAL A 5 9.99 -2.51 -10.62
CA VAL A 5 9.10 -2.10 -9.54
C VAL A 5 9.60 -0.85 -8.83
N GLN A 6 10.93 -0.68 -8.68
CA GLN A 6 11.49 0.50 -8.00
C GLN A 6 11.21 1.76 -8.80
N ARG A 7 11.43 1.71 -10.12
CA ARG A 7 11.15 2.85 -11.00
C ARG A 7 9.68 3.25 -10.98
N CYS A 8 8.77 2.29 -10.89
CA CYS A 8 7.34 2.59 -10.73
C CYS A 8 7.02 3.28 -9.41
N ILE A 9 7.67 2.87 -8.31
CA ILE A 9 7.51 3.50 -6.99
C ILE A 9 8.04 4.94 -7.02
N GLU A 10 9.22 5.16 -7.61
CA GLU A 10 9.80 6.51 -7.74
C GLU A 10 8.86 7.46 -8.50
N TYR A 11 8.27 6.99 -9.61
CA TYR A 11 7.31 7.79 -10.36
C TYR A 11 6.02 8.07 -9.58
N ALA A 12 5.51 7.12 -8.80
CA ALA A 12 4.35 7.36 -7.94
C ALA A 12 4.64 8.42 -6.86
N GLN A 13 5.85 8.38 -6.26
CA GLN A 13 6.28 9.34 -5.24
C GLN A 13 6.49 10.75 -5.79
N GLN A 14 6.90 10.89 -7.05
CA GLN A 14 6.99 12.20 -7.70
C GLN A 14 5.63 12.91 -7.79
N VAL A 15 4.54 12.15 -7.93
CA VAL A 15 3.17 12.70 -7.99
C VAL A 15 2.62 12.97 -6.59
N ASN A 16 2.82 12.04 -5.66
CA ASN A 16 2.40 12.19 -4.27
C ASN A 16 3.47 11.61 -3.34
N PRO A 17 4.32 12.44 -2.71
CA PRO A 17 5.37 11.97 -1.81
C PRO A 17 4.86 11.21 -0.58
N GLN A 18 3.59 11.39 -0.22
CA GLN A 18 2.95 10.72 0.91
C GLN A 18 2.24 9.41 0.52
N ILE A 19 2.29 9.01 -0.76
CA ILE A 19 1.66 7.77 -1.20
C ILE A 19 2.35 6.56 -0.56
N GLN A 20 1.55 5.71 0.06
CA GLN A 20 2.02 4.45 0.62
C GLN A 20 1.86 3.33 -0.42
N VAL A 21 2.92 2.56 -0.66
CA VAL A 21 2.93 1.47 -1.64
C VAL A 21 3.13 0.13 -0.93
N PHE A 22 2.32 -0.87 -1.30
CA PHE A 22 2.43 -2.24 -0.83
C PHE A 22 2.79 -3.15 -2.01
N GLN A 23 3.93 -3.83 -1.94
CA GLN A 23 4.28 -4.87 -2.91
C GLN A 23 3.69 -6.19 -2.42
N VAL A 24 2.79 -6.78 -3.23
CA VAL A 24 2.04 -7.98 -2.84
C VAL A 24 2.05 -9.05 -3.92
N SER A 25 1.87 -10.31 -3.52
CA SER A 25 1.70 -11.45 -4.42
C SER A 25 0.54 -12.33 -3.93
N ALA A 26 -0.51 -12.43 -4.74
CA ALA A 26 -1.65 -13.31 -4.45
C ALA A 26 -1.28 -14.80 -4.56
N LEU A 27 -0.22 -15.13 -5.30
CA LEU A 27 0.22 -16.51 -5.50
C LEU A 27 1.02 -17.04 -4.30
N THR A 28 1.91 -16.21 -3.74
CA THR A 28 2.79 -16.60 -2.63
C THR A 28 2.30 -16.08 -1.28
N GLY A 29 1.31 -15.19 -1.26
CA GLY A 29 0.82 -14.52 -0.06
C GLY A 29 1.72 -13.39 0.44
N THR A 30 2.85 -13.12 -0.22
CA THR A 30 3.83 -12.12 0.21
C THR A 30 3.18 -10.72 0.27
N GLY A 31 3.39 -10.00 1.36
CA GLY A 31 2.94 -8.61 1.54
C GLY A 31 1.45 -8.42 1.82
N LEU A 32 0.63 -9.47 1.71
CA LEU A 32 -0.82 -9.37 1.94
C LEU A 32 -1.15 -9.07 3.41
N GLU A 33 -0.45 -9.69 4.36
CA GLU A 33 -0.67 -9.46 5.79
C GLU A 33 -0.51 -7.97 6.17
N SER A 34 0.60 -7.35 5.75
CA SER A 34 0.85 -5.93 6.00
C SER A 34 -0.20 -5.03 5.33
N TRP A 35 -0.67 -5.41 4.14
CA TRP A 35 -1.73 -4.68 3.46
C TRP A 35 -3.08 -4.79 4.21
N TYR A 36 -3.44 -5.98 4.69
CA TYR A 36 -4.66 -6.18 5.48
C TYR A 36 -4.65 -5.45 6.82
N GLN A 37 -3.49 -5.44 7.51
CA GLN A 37 -3.33 -4.70 8.75
C GLN A 37 -3.56 -3.21 8.53
N TRP A 38 -2.88 -2.62 7.54
CA TRP A 38 -3.07 -1.21 7.20
C TRP A 38 -4.53 -0.89 6.86
N LEU A 39 -5.20 -1.74 6.07
CA LEU A 39 -6.60 -1.51 5.71
C LEU A 39 -7.51 -1.54 6.95
N SER A 40 -7.30 -2.53 7.83
CA SER A 40 -8.08 -2.69 9.06
C SER A 40 -7.92 -1.47 9.98
N GLU A 41 -6.67 -1.01 10.17
CA GLU A 41 -6.37 0.22 10.92
C GLU A 41 -7.06 1.43 10.29
N LYS A 42 -7.04 1.58 8.96
CA LYS A 42 -7.70 2.71 8.29
C LYS A 42 -9.22 2.70 8.45
N VAL A 43 -9.85 1.53 8.38
CA VAL A 43 -11.29 1.37 8.60
C VAL A 43 -11.69 1.61 10.07
N GLN A 44 -10.86 1.19 11.01
CA GLN A 44 -11.08 1.47 12.44
C GLN A 44 -10.93 2.96 12.74
N ASN A 45 -9.87 3.59 12.25
CA ASN A 45 -9.59 5.01 12.48
C ASN A 45 -10.63 5.94 11.84
N SER A 46 -11.22 5.57 10.70
CA SER A 46 -12.29 6.36 10.08
C SER A 46 -13.60 6.34 10.89
N SER A 47 -13.81 5.33 11.73
CA SER A 47 -14.99 5.24 12.61
C SER A 47 -14.91 6.16 13.83
N GLN A 48 -13.72 6.66 14.17
CA GLN A 48 -13.48 7.52 15.34
C GLN A 48 -13.58 9.03 15.02
N VAL A 49 -13.77 9.40 13.74
CA VAL A 49 -13.90 10.80 13.29
C VAL A 49 -15.35 11.30 13.34
N TYR A 50 -16.33 10.41 13.60
CA TYR A 50 -17.76 10.73 13.69
C TYR A 50 -18.34 10.65 15.11
N SER A 51 -17.49 10.59 16.14
CA SER A 51 -17.88 10.58 17.56
C SER A 51 -17.32 11.78 18.30
#